data_AF-S6UY27-F1
#
_entry.id   AF-S6UY27-F1
#
_cell.length_a   1.000
_cell.length_b   1.000
_cell.length_c   1.000
_cell.angle_alpha   90.00
_cell.angle_beta   90.00
_cell.angle_gamma   90.00
#
_symmetry.space_group_name_H-M   'P 1'
#
loop_
_entity.id
_entity.type
_entity.pdbx_description
1 polymer ?
#
loop_
_entity_poly.entity_id
_entity_poly.type
_entity_poly.pdbx_seq_one_letter_code
_entity_poly.pdbx_strand_id
1 'polypeptide(L)'
;MNYRHAYHAGNHADVFKHLTLTRLIALMARKEQPFAYLDTHAGLGLYDLKGDQATRTGEWLEGIGRLWNTPDLPALAADYLQVLHDMNPDGELRYYPGSPELARRLTR
;
A
#
# COMPACT_ATOMS: atom_id res chain seq x y z
N MET A 1 -17.12 -14.63 -6.87
CA MET A 1 -15.67 -14.95 -6.88
C MET A 1 -15.24 -15.31 -5.48
N ASN A 2 -14.42 -16.36 -5.31
CA ASN A 2 -13.97 -16.84 -4.00
C ASN A 2 -12.69 -16.14 -3.50
N TYR A 3 -11.93 -15.49 -4.38
CA TYR A 3 -10.75 -14.73 -3.99
C TYR A 3 -11.14 -13.44 -3.26
N ARG A 4 -10.55 -13.21 -2.09
CA ARG A 4 -10.68 -11.95 -1.34
C ARG A 4 -9.29 -11.44 -0.99
N HIS A 5 -8.95 -10.26 -1.50
CA HIS A 5 -7.63 -9.68 -1.28
C HIS A 5 -7.36 -9.35 0.20
N ALA A 6 -8.40 -9.19 1.02
CA ALA A 6 -8.26 -8.96 2.47
C ALA A 6 -7.47 -10.05 3.23
N TYR A 7 -7.40 -11.27 2.71
CA TYR A 7 -6.55 -12.34 3.28
C TYR A 7 -5.05 -12.16 2.95
N HIS A 8 -4.72 -11.32 1.98
CA HIS A 8 -3.37 -11.18 1.42
C HIS A 8 -2.84 -9.74 1.48
N ALA A 9 -3.68 -8.81 1.93
CA ALA A 9 -3.36 -7.39 1.96
C ALA A 9 -2.08 -7.16 2.76
N GLY A 10 -1.11 -6.47 2.16
CA GLY A 10 0.15 -6.14 2.82
C GLY A 10 1.19 -7.26 2.81
N ASN A 11 0.96 -8.37 2.13
CA ASN A 11 1.99 -9.40 1.94
C ASN A 11 3.17 -8.89 1.08
N HIS A 12 4.19 -9.73 0.89
CA HIS A 12 5.39 -9.36 0.13
C HIS A 12 5.10 -8.96 -1.33
N ALA A 13 4.09 -9.57 -1.96
CA ALA A 13 3.73 -9.27 -3.35
C ALA A 13 3.10 -7.88 -3.45
N ASP A 14 2.25 -7.55 -2.49
CA ASP A 14 1.66 -6.24 -2.31
C ASP A 14 2.72 -5.16 -2.07
N VAL A 15 3.71 -5.43 -1.21
CA VAL A 15 4.85 -4.53 -0.99
C VAL A 15 5.58 -4.22 -2.30
N PHE A 16 5.96 -5.24 -3.07
CA PHE A 16 6.64 -5.04 -4.36
C PHE A 16 5.78 -4.25 -5.36
N LYS A 17 4.51 -4.63 -5.48
CA LYS A 17 3.52 -3.99 -6.36
C LYS A 17 3.34 -2.51 -6.01
N HIS A 18 3.17 -2.20 -4.73
CA HIS A 18 2.87 -0.85 -4.28
C HIS A 18 4.09 0.06 -4.25
N LEU A 19 5.29 -0.45 -3.93
CA LEU A 19 6.54 0.30 -4.14
C LEU A 19 6.72 0.69 -5.61
N THR A 20 6.42 -0.24 -6.52
CA THR A 20 6.50 0.03 -7.97
C THR A 20 5.46 1.08 -8.38
N LEU A 21 4.20 0.92 -7.95
CA LEU A 21 3.11 1.85 -8.27
C LEU A 21 3.39 3.27 -7.77
N THR A 22 3.74 3.41 -6.50
CA THR A 22 4.06 4.72 -5.90
C THR A 22 5.20 5.39 -6.65
N ARG A 23 6.24 4.62 -7.04
CA ARG A 23 7.34 5.17 -7.83
C ARG A 23 6.91 5.60 -9.24
N LEU A 24 6.07 4.82 -9.91
CA LEU A 24 5.53 5.19 -11.22
C LEU A 24 4.72 6.49 -11.14
N ILE A 25 3.86 6.64 -10.12
CA ILE A 25 3.08 7.86 -9.90
C ILE A 25 4.02 9.06 -9.70
N ALA A 26 5.02 8.94 -8.83
CA ALA A 26 5.98 10.01 -8.58
C ALA A 26 6.76 10.41 -9.84
N LEU A 27 7.13 9.45 -10.69
CA LEU A 27 7.82 9.71 -11.96
C LEU A 27 6.90 10.37 -12.99
N MET A 28 5.65 9.91 -13.12
CA MET A 28 4.66 10.49 -14.03
C MET A 28 4.28 11.92 -13.63
N ALA A 29 4.19 12.18 -12.32
CA ALA A 29 3.91 13.49 -11.76
C ALA A 29 5.04 14.52 -11.99
N ARG A 30 6.23 14.13 -12.46
CA ARG A 30 7.30 15.13 -12.77
C ARG A 30 6.91 16.09 -13.89
N LYS A 31 5.94 15.70 -14.73
CA LYS A 31 5.40 16.54 -15.79
C LYS A 31 4.13 17.24 -15.30
N GLU A 32 3.88 18.43 -15.84
CA GLU A 32 2.63 19.17 -15.54
C GLU A 32 1.43 18.59 -16.27
N GLN A 33 1.64 17.89 -17.39
CA GLN A 33 0.55 17.25 -18.12
C GLN A 33 -0.16 16.22 -17.22
N PRO A 34 -1.51 16.24 -17.15
CA PRO A 34 -2.25 15.26 -16.38
C PRO A 34 -2.09 13.85 -16.97
N PHE A 35 -2.21 12.84 -16.12
CA PHE A 35 -2.28 11.44 -16.53
C PHE A 35 -3.50 10.76 -15.90
N ALA A 36 -4.05 9.76 -16.59
CA ALA A 36 -5.13 8.95 -16.06
C ALA A 36 -4.56 7.71 -15.35
N TYR A 37 -5.11 7.39 -14.19
CA TYR A 37 -4.87 6.13 -13.49
C TYR A 37 -6.08 5.21 -13.69
N LEU A 38 -5.85 4.03 -14.29
CA LEU A 38 -6.86 3.01 -14.49
C LEU A 38 -6.46 1.74 -13.74
N ASP A 39 -7.24 1.39 -12.72
CA ASP A 39 -7.07 0.16 -11.96
C ASP A 39 -8.17 -0.84 -12.32
N THR A 40 -7.80 -1.88 -13.06
CA THR A 40 -8.76 -2.88 -13.57
C THR A 40 -9.29 -3.81 -12.48
N HIS A 41 -8.56 -3.95 -11.36
CA HIS A 41 -8.87 -4.89 -10.29
C HIS A 41 -8.59 -4.24 -8.92
N ALA A 42 -9.22 -3.09 -8.68
CA ALA A 42 -8.92 -2.19 -7.55
C ALA A 42 -9.20 -2.76 -6.14
N GLY A 43 -9.98 -3.82 -6.03
CA GLY A 43 -10.36 -4.41 -4.75
C GLY A 43 -11.19 -3.45 -3.88
N LEU A 44 -11.04 -3.54 -2.55
CA LEU A 44 -11.78 -2.70 -1.58
C LEU A 44 -11.14 -1.33 -1.35
N GLY A 45 -9.91 -1.13 -1.84
CA GLY A 45 -9.12 0.08 -1.63
C GLY A 45 -8.48 0.23 -0.24
N LEU A 46 -9.15 -0.17 0.83
CA LEU A 46 -8.60 -0.14 2.19
C LEU A 46 -8.84 -1.47 2.92
N TYR A 47 -7.85 -1.94 3.67
CA TYR A 47 -7.89 -3.21 4.40
C TYR A 47 -7.52 -3.03 5.87
N ASP A 48 -8.27 -3.64 6.78
CA ASP A 48 -7.95 -3.71 8.22
C ASP A 48 -7.10 -4.97 8.49
N LEU A 49 -5.82 -4.78 8.75
CA LEU A 49 -4.83 -5.84 9.01
C LEU A 49 -5.04 -6.53 10.38
N LYS A 50 -5.82 -5.92 11.27
CA LYS A 50 -6.25 -6.51 12.54
C LYS A 50 -7.66 -7.13 12.44
N GLY A 51 -8.28 -7.11 11.26
CA GLY A 51 -9.58 -7.74 11.00
C GLY A 51 -9.49 -9.26 10.73
N ASP A 52 -10.61 -9.96 10.88
CA ASP A 52 -10.72 -11.44 10.82
C ASP A 52 -10.02 -12.07 9.60
N GLN A 53 -10.16 -11.47 8.41
CA GLN A 53 -9.59 -12.03 7.19
C GLN A 53 -8.06 -11.98 7.19
N ALA A 54 -7.47 -10.83 7.54
CA ALA A 54 -6.02 -10.66 7.59
C ALA A 54 -5.39 -11.48 8.72
N THR A 55 -6.07 -11.62 9.87
CA THR A 55 -5.57 -12.40 11.01
C THR A 55 -5.57 -13.91 10.77
N ARG A 56 -6.40 -14.42 9.86
CA ARG A 56 -6.44 -15.85 9.52
C ARG A 56 -5.19 -16.34 8.80
N THR A 57 -4.52 -15.46 8.06
CA THR A 57 -3.31 -15.79 7.30
C THR A 57 -2.06 -15.14 7.88
N GLY A 58 -2.19 -13.91 8.40
CA GLY A 58 -1.07 -13.15 8.94
C GLY A 58 -0.02 -12.74 7.91
N GLU A 59 -0.31 -12.84 6.60
CA GLU A 59 0.71 -12.63 5.55
C GLU A 59 1.36 -11.25 5.60
N TRP A 60 0.64 -10.23 6.08
CA TRP A 60 1.16 -8.87 6.19
C TRP A 60 2.34 -8.75 7.17
N LEU A 61 2.42 -9.62 8.18
CA LEU A 61 3.52 -9.66 9.15
C LEU A 61 4.86 -9.89 8.44
N GLU A 62 4.84 -10.76 7.43
CA GLU A 62 6.00 -11.12 6.61
C GLU A 62 6.18 -10.23 5.37
N GLY A 63 5.24 -9.31 5.14
CA GLY A 63 5.30 -8.29 4.10
C GLY A 63 5.56 -6.92 4.71
N ILE A 64 4.53 -6.07 4.72
CA ILE A 64 4.65 -4.69 5.19
C ILE A 64 5.07 -4.57 6.66
N GLY A 65 4.72 -5.55 7.49
CA GLY A 65 5.11 -5.61 8.90
C GLY A 65 6.62 -5.55 9.10
N ARG A 66 7.40 -6.16 8.19
CA ARG A 66 8.87 -6.12 8.22
C ARG A 66 9.47 -4.77 7.83
N LEU A 67 8.70 -3.89 7.19
CA LEU A 67 9.16 -2.56 6.76
C LEU A 67 8.71 -1.46 7.71
N TRP A 68 7.60 -1.65 8.43
CA TRP A 68 6.90 -0.61 9.18
C TRP A 68 7.77 0.23 10.11
N ASN A 69 8.62 -0.43 10.90
CA ASN A 69 9.51 0.21 11.88
C ASN A 69 10.98 0.00 11.54
N THR A 70 11.29 -0.37 10.30
CA THR A 70 12.66 -0.63 9.89
C THR A 70 13.35 0.70 9.55
N PRO A 71 14.40 1.08 10.28
CA PRO A 71 15.15 2.29 9.96
C PRO A 71 15.95 2.10 8.66
N ASP A 72 16.42 3.21 8.09
CA ASP A 72 17.39 3.21 6.98
C ASP A 72 16.94 2.46 5.72
N LEU A 73 15.62 2.45 5.45
CA LEU A 73 15.10 1.91 4.21
C LEU A 73 15.51 2.77 3.00
N PRO A 74 15.69 2.16 1.81
CA PRO A 74 16.05 2.90 0.63
C PRO A 74 15.05 4.03 0.33
N ALA A 75 15.54 5.18 -0.14
CA ALA A 75 14.71 6.36 -0.43
C ALA A 75 13.54 6.09 -1.40
N LEU A 76 13.63 5.03 -2.21
CA LEU A 76 12.53 4.60 -3.09
C LEU A 76 11.26 4.18 -2.32
N ALA A 77 11.38 3.80 -1.05
CA ALA A 77 10.25 3.38 -0.20
C ALA A 77 9.57 4.55 0.52
N ALA A 78 10.15 5.76 0.49
CA ALA A 78 9.70 6.88 1.29
C ALA A 78 8.24 7.27 1.00
N ASP A 79 7.88 7.49 -0.26
CA ASP A 79 6.50 7.90 -0.64
C ASP A 79 5.46 6.84 -0.24
N TYR A 80 5.81 5.57 -0.38
CA TYR A 80 4.95 4.44 -0.01
C TYR A 80 4.75 4.35 1.51
N LEU A 81 5.83 4.41 2.28
CA LEU A 81 5.76 4.35 3.75
C LEU A 81 5.13 5.59 4.35
N GLN A 82 5.34 6.77 3.75
CA GLN A 82 4.70 8.00 4.20
C GLN A 82 3.17 7.86 4.15
N VAL A 83 2.61 7.32 3.06
CA VAL A 83 1.16 7.09 2.97
C VAL A 83 0.67 6.14 4.08
N LEU A 84 1.41 5.06 4.35
CA LEU A 84 1.08 4.13 5.43
C LEU A 84 1.15 4.80 6.81
N HIS A 85 2.18 5.61 7.09
CA HIS A 85 2.31 6.38 8.33
C HIS A 85 1.17 7.39 8.50
N ASP A 86 0.82 8.14 7.44
CA ASP A 86 -0.28 9.09 7.46
C ASP A 86 -1.64 8.43 7.73
N MET A 87 -1.79 7.16 7.35
CA MET A 87 -3.00 6.37 7.56
C MET A 87 -3.08 5.71 8.94
N ASN A 88 -1.96 5.64 9.65
CA ASN A 88 -1.83 5.00 10.95
C ASN A 88 -1.13 5.97 11.92
N PRO A 89 -1.75 7.12 12.24
CA PRO A 89 -1.10 8.21 12.98
C PRO A 89 -0.81 7.88 14.45
N ASP A 90 -1.39 6.81 14.98
CA ASP A 90 -1.10 6.29 16.32
C ASP A 90 0.17 5.42 16.38
N GLY A 91 0.85 5.22 15.24
CA GLY A 91 2.06 4.41 15.12
C GLY A 91 1.78 2.90 15.01
N GLU A 92 0.53 2.48 15.12
CA GLU A 92 0.12 1.09 15.05
C GLU A 92 -0.30 0.72 13.63
N LEU A 93 0.40 -0.23 13.01
CA LEU A 93 0.03 -0.68 11.67
C LEU A 93 -1.30 -1.47 11.70
N ARG A 94 -2.40 -0.78 11.38
CA ARG A 94 -3.75 -1.35 11.32
C ARG A 94 -4.33 -1.30 9.92
N TYR A 95 -4.24 -0.16 9.26
CA TYR A 95 -4.86 0.06 7.97
C TYR A 95 -3.82 -0.01 6.85
N TYR A 96 -4.12 -0.84 5.85
CA TYR A 96 -3.28 -1.02 4.68
C TYR A 96 -4.00 -0.51 3.42
N PRO A 97 -3.43 0.46 2.69
CA PRO A 97 -3.99 0.93 1.43
C PRO A 97 -3.74 -0.07 0.31
N GLY A 98 -4.80 -0.40 -0.42
CA GLY A 98 -4.70 -0.97 -1.75
C GLY A 98 -4.23 0.06 -2.78
N SER A 99 -4.02 -0.41 -4.01
CA SER A 99 -3.62 0.41 -5.15
C SER A 99 -4.49 1.64 -5.43
N PRO A 100 -5.83 1.62 -5.34
CA PRO A 100 -6.62 2.83 -5.60
C PRO A 100 -6.46 3.89 -4.50
N GLU A 101 -6.27 3.49 -3.23
CA GLU A 101 -6.07 4.46 -2.13
C GLU A 101 -4.67 5.08 -2.20
N LEU A 102 -3.65 4.29 -2.57
CA LEU A 102 -2.32 4.81 -2.88
C LEU A 102 -2.37 5.83 -4.03
N ALA A 103 -3.03 5.48 -5.14
CA ALA A 103 -3.17 6.38 -6.26
C ALA A 103 -3.87 7.68 -5.85
N ARG A 104 -5.03 7.58 -5.17
CA ARG A 104 -5.81 8.73 -4.71
C ARG A 104 -4.99 9.70 -3.84
N ARG A 105 -4.10 9.19 -2.98
CA ARG A 105 -3.27 10.01 -2.08
C ARG A 105 -2.05 10.62 -2.74
N LEU A 106 -1.53 9.99 -3.80
CA LEU A 106 -0.27 10.39 -4.45
C LEU A 106 -0.47 11.17 -5.76
N THR A 107 -1.67 11.14 -6.34
CA THR A 107 -2.04 11.99 -7.47
C THR A 107 -2.56 13.35 -7.01
N ARG A 108 -2.40 14.38 -7.84
CA ARG A 108 -2.87 15.75 -7.59
C ARG A 108 -4.34 15.91 -7.96
#